data_AF-A0A0F9H0H4-F1
#
_entry.id   AF-A0A0F9H0H4-F1
#
_cell.length_a   1.000
_cell.length_b   1.000
_cell.length_c   1.000
_cell.angle_alpha   90.00
_cell.angle_beta   90.00
_cell.angle_gamma   90.00
#
_symmetry.space_group_name_H-M   'P 1'
#
loop_
_entity.id
_entity.type
_entity.pdbx_description
1 polymer ?
#
loop_
_entity_poly.entity_id
_entity_poly.type
_entity_poly.pdbx_seq_one_letter_code
_entity_poly.pdbx_strand_id
1 'polypeptide(L)' 'MRLKKKVLIVGNNLELNSVSENMFKLGGYETITCLNEEEALKLQRSERETIGCVFYPKRLRNIKPNYRE' A
#
# COMPACT_ATOMS: atom_id res chain seq x y z
N MET A 1 -24.74 -4.09 -0.98
CA MET A 1 -23.35 -4.46 -1.30
C MET A 1 -22.43 -3.74 -0.32
N ARG A 2 -21.54 -4.44 0.40
CA ARG A 2 -20.51 -3.76 1.21
C ARG A 2 -19.45 -3.22 0.25
N LEU A 3 -19.22 -1.92 0.25
CA LEU A 3 -18.11 -1.31 -0.48
C LEU A 3 -16.80 -1.93 0.02
N LYS A 4 -15.97 -2.45 -0.89
CA LYS A 4 -14.63 -2.91 -0.55
C LYS A 4 -13.81 -1.70 -0.13
N LYS A 5 -13.06 -1.82 0.97
CA LYS A 5 -12.17 -0.76 1.44
C LYS A 5 -10.98 -0.67 0.48
N LYS A 6 -10.62 0.54 0.04
CA LYS A 6 -9.43 0.76 -0.80
C LYS A 6 -8.21 1.15 0.04
N VAL A 7 -7.03 0.75 -0.43
CA VAL A 7 -5.72 1.12 0.13
C VAL A 7 -4.87 1.73 -0.98
N LEU A 8 -4.26 2.87 -0.68
CA LEU A 8 -3.32 3.56 -1.57
C LEU A 8 -1.89 3.25 -1.14
N ILE A 9 -1.12 2.56 -1.97
CA ILE A 9 0.28 2.18 -1.75
C ILE A 9 1.16 3.21 -2.45
N VAL A 10 2.06 3.87 -1.73
CA VAL A 10 2.87 4.99 -2.25
C VAL A 10 4.35 4.70 -2.08
N GLY A 11 5.04 4.46 -3.18
CA GLY A 11 6.48 4.21 -3.16
C GLY A 11 7.05 3.85 -4.52
N ASN A 12 8.36 4.07 -4.68
CA ASN A 12 9.08 3.77 -5.92
C ASN A 12 9.73 2.38 -5.94
N ASN A 13 9.59 1.59 -4.87
CA ASN A 13 10.11 0.22 -4.82
C ASN A 13 9.04 -0.76 -5.30
N LEU A 14 9.17 -1.21 -6.56
CA LEU A 14 8.20 -2.10 -7.20
C LEU A 14 8.04 -3.45 -6.49
N GLU A 15 9.12 -4.00 -5.94
CA GLU A 15 9.09 -5.28 -5.22
C GLU A 15 8.28 -5.16 -3.93
N LEU A 16 8.57 -4.13 -3.12
CA LEU A 16 7.81 -3.89 -1.89
C LEU A 16 6.36 -3.51 -2.17
N ASN A 17 6.10 -2.77 -3.24
CA ASN A 17 4.75 -2.45 -3.68
C ASN A 17 3.98 -3.74 -4.01
N SER A 18 4.58 -4.67 -4.76
CA SER A 18 3.96 -5.95 -5.11
C SER A 18 3.68 -6.83 -3.89
N VAL A 19 4.63 -6.92 -2.95
CA VAL A 19 4.42 -7.64 -1.68
C VAL A 19 3.27 -7.04 -0.89
N SER A 20 3.24 -5.71 -0.77
CA SER A 20 2.19 -4.97 -0.06
C SER A 20 0.83 -5.17 -0.74
N GLU A 21 0.79 -5.11 -2.07
CA GLU A 21 -0.41 -5.31 -2.86
C GLU A 21 -1.03 -6.69 -2.61
N ASN A 22 -0.20 -7.74 -2.62
CA ASN A 22 -0.63 -9.10 -2.34
C ASN A 22 -1.19 -9.24 -0.91
N MET A 23 -0.52 -8.64 0.09
CA MET A 23 -1.00 -8.66 1.48
C MET A 23 -2.37 -8.00 1.63
N PHE A 24 -2.58 -6.83 1.02
CA PHE A 24 -3.86 -6.13 1.10
C PHE A 24 -4.98 -6.84 0.32
N LYS A 25 -4.67 -7.38 -0.87
CA LYS A 25 -5.62 -8.19 -1.65
C LYS A 25 -6.08 -9.44 -0.87
N LEU A 26 -5.16 -10.13 -0.19
CA LEU A 26 -5.50 -11.26 0.69
C LEU A 26 -6.40 -10.85 1.86
N GLY A 27 -6.26 -9.63 2.36
CA GLY A 27 -7.15 -9.03 3.36
C GLY A 27 -8.51 -8.56 2.82
N GLY A 28 -8.79 -8.73 1.52
CA GLY A 28 -10.04 -8.33 0.88
C GLY A 28 -10.13 -6.85 0.50
N TYR A 29 -9.00 -6.14 0.49
CA TYR A 29 -8.92 -4.73 0.08
C TYR A 29 -8.72 -4.60 -1.43
N GLU A 30 -9.18 -3.48 -1.97
CA GLU A 30 -8.76 -3.01 -3.28
C GLU A 30 -7.50 -2.14 -3.13
N THR A 31 -6.56 -2.24 -4.06
CA THR A 31 -5.26 -1.58 -3.97
C THR A 31 -5.05 -0.64 -5.16
N ILE A 32 -4.53 0.55 -4.89
CA ILE A 32 -4.06 1.52 -5.89
C ILE A 32 -2.60 1.80 -5.58
N THR A 33 -1.73 1.79 -6.58
CA THR A 33 -0.29 1.97 -6.39
C THR A 33 0.17 3.25 -7.08
N CYS A 34 0.90 4.10 -6.36
CA CYS A 34 1.49 5.34 -6.85
C CYS A 34 3.00 5.32 -6.65
N LEU A 35 3.73 5.83 -7.64
CA LEU A 35 5.19 5.90 -7.59
C LEU A 35 5.70 7.13 -6.82
N ASN A 36 4.87 8.17 -6.73
CA ASN A 36 5.20 9.44 -6.09
C ASN A 36 4.09 9.92 -5.16
N GLU A 37 4.45 10.78 -4.22
CA GLU A 37 3.55 11.32 -3.20
C GLU A 37 2.55 12.33 -3.79
N GLU A 38 2.91 13.01 -4.87
CA GLU A 38 2.06 14.02 -5.50
C GLU A 38 0.83 13.40 -6.18
N GLU A 39 1.01 12.32 -6.94
CA GLU A 39 -0.07 11.52 -7.52
C GLU A 39 -0.94 10.91 -6.43
N ALA A 40 -0.33 10.40 -5.36
CA ALA A 40 -1.04 9.85 -4.23
C ALA A 40 -1.95 10.89 -3.57
N LEU A 41 -1.44 12.12 -3.37
CA LEU A 41 -2.22 13.23 -2.83
C LEU A 41 -3.38 13.64 -3.76
N LYS A 42 -3.17 13.66 -5.07
CA LYS A 42 -4.23 13.94 -6.05
C LYS A 42 -5.33 12.87 -6.00
N LEU A 43 -4.95 11.60 -5.97
CA LEU A 43 -5.88 10.47 -5.86
C LEU A 43 -6.63 10.48 -4.54
N GLN A 44 -5.95 10.68 -3.42
CA GLN A 44 -6.60 10.78 -2.11
C GLN A 44 -7.62 11.92 -2.04
N ARG A 45 -7.30 13.08 -2.63
CA ARG A 45 -8.24 14.21 -2.70
C ARG A 45 -9.43 13.96 -3.62
N SER A 46 -9.24 13.19 -4.70
CA SER A 46 -10.30 12.84 -5.64
C SER A 46 -11.21 11.74 -5.11
N GLU A 47 -10.66 10.80 -4.34
CA GLU A 47 -11.34 9.62 -3.80
C GLU A 47 -11.64 9.74 -2.30
N ARG A 48 -11.77 10.98 -1.77
CA ARG A 48 -11.84 11.38 -0.35
C ARG A 48 -12.27 10.30 0.66
N GLU A 49 -13.42 9.66 0.44
CA GLU A 49 -14.04 8.71 1.37
C GLU A 49 -13.85 7.23 0.99
N THR A 50 -13.40 6.92 -0.23
CA THR A 50 -13.20 5.53 -0.69
C THR A 50 -11.84 4.96 -0.31
N ILE A 51 -10.82 5.81 -0.12
CA ILE A 51 -9.49 5.37 0.32
C ILE A 51 -9.47 5.30 1.85
N GLY A 52 -9.49 4.07 2.38
CA GLY A 52 -9.48 3.83 3.83
C GLY A 52 -8.08 3.91 4.46
N CYS A 53 -7.01 3.84 3.67
CA CYS A 53 -5.63 3.86 4.20
C CYS A 53 -4.62 4.26 3.12
N VAL A 54 -3.53 4.93 3.54
CA VAL A 54 -2.35 5.21 2.72
C VAL A 54 -1.14 4.50 3.33
N PHE A 55 -0.42 3.73 2.53
CA PHE A 55 0.69 2.87 2.95
C PHE A 55 1.98 3.24 2.20
N TYR A 56 3.06 3.50 2.95
CA TYR A 56 4.36 3.83 2.40
C TYR A 56 5.34 2.68 2.70
N PRO A 57 5.60 1.76 1.75
CA PRO A 57 6.57 0.71 1.95
C PRO A 57 7.96 1.32 2.12
N LYS A 58 8.41 1.41 3.38
CA LYS A 58 9.80 1.75 3.67
C LYS A 58 10.68 0.58 3.26
N ARG A 59 11.85 0.88 2.69
CA ARG A 59 12.90 -0.12 2.46
C ARG A 59 13.08 -0.94 3.73
N LEU A 60 12.99 -2.25 3.62
CA LEU A 60 13.51 -3.16 4.64
C LEU A 60 15.01 -2.88 4.73
N ARG A 61 15.44 -2.05 5.69
CA ARG A 61 16.85 -1.95 6.05
C ARG A 61 17.21 -3.31 6.63
N ASN A 62 17.73 -4.24 5.82
CA ASN A 62 18.30 -5.54 6.22
C ASN A 62 18.00 -5.92 7.67
N ILE A 63 16.73 -6.15 8.00
CA ILE A 63 16.39 -6.68 9.31
C ILE A 63 16.73 -8.14 9.11
N LYS A 64 17.96 -8.54 9.46
CA LYS A 64 18.32 -9.95 9.51
C LYS A 64 17.21 -10.62 10.32
N PRO A 65 16.45 -11.56 9.75
CA PRO A 65 15.49 -12.31 10.55
C PRO A 65 16.32 -12.99 11.64
N ASN A 66 16.11 -12.55 12.89
CA ASN A 66 16.68 -13.24 14.04
C ASN A 66 15.80 -14.47 14.25
N TYR A 67 16.02 -15.49 13.44
CA TYR A 67 15.55 -16.84 13.75
C TYR A 67 16.36 -17.29 14.96
N ARG A 68 15.84 -17.00 16.17
CA ARG A 68 16.25 -17.72 17.36
C ARG A 68 15.64 -19.12 17.25
N GLU A 69 16.50 -20.07 16.89
CA GLU A 69 16.30 -21.51 17.16
C GLU A 69 16.26 -21.77 18.67
#